data_AF-A0A9D8L191-F1
#
_entry.id   AF-A0A9D8L191-F1
#
_cell.length_a   1.000
_cell.length_b   1.000
_cell.length_c   1.000
_cell.angle_alpha   90.00
_cell.angle_beta   90.00
_cell.angle_gamma   90.00
#
_symmetry.space_group_name_H-M   'P 1'
#
loop_
_entity.id
_entity.type
_entity.pdbx_description
1 polymer ?
#
loop_
_entity_poly.entity_id
_entity_poly.type
_entity_poly.pdbx_seq_one_letter_code
_entity_poly.pdbx_strand_id
1 'polypeptide(L)'
;MALLEPAAGAVEAPRLPVLPDAGALNSAHGRMAAADAMALAVRELFPGRIALVSSFGAESAVLLHLLAMVDRTVPVVFLDTGRLFAETLQYRTRLTELLGLTDVRTIRPDPERVLAKDPHRALWMTNPDLCCHIRKTEPLRRAIEGFDAWFTGRKRFQNAVRANLPLFEAEGPRIKVNPLADWSSADLAAYAERHGLPAHPLMAEGYPSIGCVPCTSRVRPGEDGRAGRWRGLDKTECGIHVALGIDGGGAEPRPRGSDTSSEASMPLWKDGKFLEDSWTAVADDAPLPEGRAAVSERDELAARNTPLALLIPPGSDWRDVVPDLARFPVIVLPIEKYGDGRAYSIARLLRERDGYKGELRVTGPYIIDQVPLMRRCGIDAFETNDPILVAAFERGVWPEVKEYLQPAIEGGAEVPAGTRPWQRRRRAAAP
;
A
#
# COMPACT_ATOMS: atom_id res chain seq x y z
N MET A 1 -49.82 -31.95 -1.50
CA MET A 1 -48.37 -32.18 -1.60
C MET A 1 -47.99 -32.40 -3.06
N ALA A 2 -47.80 -31.31 -3.80
CA ALA A 2 -47.17 -31.35 -5.12
C ALA A 2 -45.87 -30.55 -5.00
N LEU A 3 -44.74 -31.24 -5.10
CA LEU A 3 -43.41 -30.65 -5.11
C LEU A 3 -43.17 -30.06 -6.50
N LEU A 4 -43.11 -28.73 -6.59
CA LEU A 4 -42.61 -28.03 -7.77
C LEU A 4 -41.09 -27.94 -7.65
N GLU A 5 -40.38 -28.60 -8.56
CA GLU A 5 -38.94 -28.45 -8.74
C GLU A 5 -38.62 -27.02 -9.23
N PRO A 6 -37.55 -26.36 -8.72
CA PRO A 6 -37.10 -25.12 -9.31
C PRO A 6 -36.29 -25.41 -10.58
N ALA A 7 -36.78 -24.89 -11.70
CA ALA A 7 -36.15 -24.97 -13.00
C ALA A 7 -34.71 -24.44 -12.98
N ALA A 8 -33.79 -25.29 -13.42
CA ALA A 8 -32.45 -24.92 -13.80
C ALA A 8 -32.51 -24.02 -15.04
N GLY A 9 -32.04 -22.79 -14.89
CA GLY A 9 -31.83 -21.84 -15.97
C GLY A 9 -30.74 -20.87 -15.54
N ALA A 10 -29.50 -21.35 -15.49
CA ALA A 10 -28.34 -20.47 -15.41
C ALA A 10 -28.36 -19.61 -16.68
N VAL A 11 -28.76 -18.35 -16.53
CA VAL A 11 -28.66 -17.36 -17.59
C VAL A 11 -27.16 -17.12 -17.80
N GLU A 12 -26.62 -17.72 -18.84
CA GLU A 12 -25.23 -17.56 -19.23
C GLU A 12 -24.99 -16.07 -19.54
N ALA A 13 -24.15 -15.43 -18.73
CA ALA A 13 -23.83 -14.02 -18.90
C ALA A 13 -23.21 -13.82 -20.29
N PRO A 14 -23.73 -12.89 -21.12
CA PRO A 14 -23.19 -12.68 -22.45
C PRO A 14 -21.72 -12.28 -22.36
N ARG A 15 -20.83 -13.01 -23.05
CA ARG A 15 -19.42 -12.64 -23.21
C ARG A 15 -19.37 -11.24 -23.82
N LEU A 16 -18.89 -10.29 -23.03
CA LEU A 16 -18.76 -8.88 -23.39
C LEU A 16 -17.77 -8.69 -24.56
N PRO A 17 -17.95 -7.65 -25.40
CA PRO A 17 -16.94 -7.24 -26.36
C PRO A 17 -15.62 -6.94 -25.61
N VAL A 18 -14.49 -7.27 -26.24
CA VAL A 18 -13.15 -7.00 -25.70
C VAL A 18 -13.09 -5.57 -25.20
N LEU A 19 -12.85 -5.39 -23.90
CA LEU A 19 -12.78 -4.05 -23.32
C LEU A 19 -11.59 -3.30 -23.93
N PRO A 20 -11.75 -2.00 -24.22
CA PRO A 20 -10.69 -1.21 -24.83
C PRO A 20 -9.46 -1.16 -23.93
N ASP A 21 -8.28 -1.33 -24.53
CA ASP A 21 -7.01 -1.26 -23.82
C ASP A 21 -6.79 0.14 -23.21
N ALA A 22 -6.40 0.19 -21.94
CA ALA A 22 -6.20 1.45 -21.23
C ALA A 22 -5.09 2.30 -21.87
N GLY A 23 -4.04 1.67 -22.41
CA GLY A 23 -2.96 2.37 -23.12
C GLY A 23 -3.46 3.03 -24.41
N ALA A 24 -4.28 2.32 -25.19
CA ALA A 24 -4.93 2.85 -26.38
C ALA A 24 -5.87 4.03 -26.04
N LEU A 25 -6.69 3.90 -24.99
CA LEU A 25 -7.57 4.98 -24.54
C LEU A 25 -6.80 6.23 -24.09
N ASN A 26 -5.70 6.07 -23.36
CA ASN A 26 -4.85 7.21 -22.98
C ASN A 26 -4.13 7.82 -24.19
N SER A 27 -3.76 7.02 -25.18
CA SER A 27 -3.15 7.54 -26.42
C SER A 27 -4.13 8.39 -27.22
N ALA A 28 -5.40 8.00 -27.27
CA ALA A 28 -6.45 8.72 -27.98
C ALA A 28 -7.03 9.92 -27.18
N HIS A 29 -7.15 9.79 -25.86
CA HIS A 29 -7.95 10.70 -25.03
C HIS A 29 -7.26 11.20 -23.76
N GLY A 30 -6.00 10.83 -23.50
CA GLY A 30 -5.32 11.08 -22.22
C GLY A 30 -5.09 12.56 -21.85
N ARG A 31 -5.36 13.50 -22.76
CA ARG A 31 -5.29 14.96 -22.54
C ARG A 31 -6.66 15.65 -22.55
N MET A 32 -7.74 14.88 -22.54
CA MET A 32 -9.10 15.40 -22.61
C MET A 32 -9.49 16.09 -21.29
N ALA A 33 -10.28 17.17 -21.39
CA ALA A 33 -10.78 17.87 -20.21
C ALA A 33 -11.71 16.95 -19.39
N ALA A 34 -11.78 17.16 -18.07
CA ALA A 34 -12.49 16.28 -17.14
C ALA A 34 -13.96 16.01 -17.53
N ALA A 35 -14.69 17.06 -17.95
CA ALA A 35 -16.08 16.96 -18.34
C ALA A 35 -16.25 16.16 -19.65
N ASP A 36 -15.39 16.41 -20.63
CA ASP A 36 -15.41 15.72 -21.93
C ASP A 36 -15.02 14.24 -21.77
N ALA A 37 -14.00 13.95 -20.95
CA ALA A 37 -13.58 12.58 -20.64
C ALA A 37 -14.68 11.80 -19.95
N MET A 38 -15.41 12.45 -19.03
CA MET A 38 -16.56 11.84 -18.36
C MET A 38 -17.71 11.62 -19.34
N ALA A 39 -18.00 12.59 -20.22
CA ALA A 39 -19.04 12.44 -21.24
C ALA A 39 -18.74 11.32 -22.24
N LEU A 40 -17.49 11.25 -22.74
CA LEU A 40 -17.01 10.17 -23.60
C LEU A 40 -17.18 8.79 -22.93
N ALA A 41 -16.73 8.67 -21.67
CA ALA A 41 -16.81 7.42 -20.94
C ALA A 41 -18.26 6.97 -20.70
N VAL A 42 -19.16 7.90 -20.36
CA VAL A 42 -20.59 7.60 -20.11
C VAL A 42 -21.35 7.31 -21.40
N ARG A 43 -21.16 8.10 -22.45
CA ARG A 43 -22.03 8.08 -23.64
C ARG A 43 -21.55 7.13 -24.72
N GLU A 44 -20.24 6.92 -24.84
CA GLU A 44 -19.65 6.22 -25.97
C GLU A 44 -18.93 4.93 -25.55
N LEU A 45 -18.02 5.00 -24.57
CA LEU A 45 -17.18 3.85 -24.21
C LEU A 45 -17.94 2.80 -23.38
N PHE A 46 -18.70 3.25 -22.38
CA PHE A 46 -19.34 2.37 -21.39
C PHE A 46 -20.81 2.72 -21.12
N PRO A 47 -21.66 2.92 -22.15
CA PRO A 47 -23.07 3.25 -21.97
C PRO A 47 -23.77 2.18 -21.14
N GLY A 48 -24.36 2.59 -20.01
CA GLY A 48 -25.03 1.70 -19.05
C GLY A 48 -24.12 0.73 -18.27
N ARG A 49 -22.80 0.76 -18.51
CA ARG A 49 -21.82 -0.18 -17.93
C ARG A 49 -20.74 0.50 -17.07
N ILE A 50 -20.96 1.78 -16.73
CA ILE A 50 -20.06 2.56 -15.87
C ILE A 50 -20.78 3.06 -14.62
N ALA A 51 -20.04 3.10 -13.50
CA ALA A 51 -20.50 3.69 -12.24
C ALA A 51 -19.55 4.79 -11.77
N LEU A 52 -19.97 5.56 -10.77
CA LEU A 52 -19.09 6.46 -10.03
C LEU A 52 -18.93 5.96 -8.60
N VAL A 53 -17.69 5.78 -8.13
CA VAL A 53 -17.41 5.42 -6.74
C VAL A 53 -17.10 6.69 -5.96
N SER A 54 -17.92 7.01 -4.95
CA SER A 54 -17.75 8.21 -4.12
C SER A 54 -17.79 7.89 -2.64
N SER A 55 -16.88 8.51 -1.88
CA SER A 55 -16.94 8.50 -0.43
C SER A 55 -17.77 9.63 0.16
N PHE A 56 -18.26 10.56 -0.68
CA PHE A 56 -18.88 11.82 -0.26
C PHE A 56 -18.00 12.58 0.75
N GLY A 57 -16.69 12.55 0.55
CA GLY A 57 -15.71 13.28 1.35
C GLY A 57 -15.57 14.74 0.93
N ALA A 58 -14.60 15.44 1.53
CA ALA A 58 -14.34 16.87 1.37
C ALA A 58 -14.39 17.38 -0.09
N GLU A 59 -13.79 16.63 -1.03
CA GLU A 59 -13.67 17.05 -2.43
C GLU A 59 -14.66 16.31 -3.37
N SER A 60 -15.60 15.53 -2.84
CA SER A 60 -16.47 14.67 -3.66
C SER A 60 -17.54 15.44 -4.44
N ALA A 61 -17.94 16.63 -3.97
CA ALA A 61 -18.97 17.44 -4.62
C ALA A 61 -18.63 17.77 -6.07
N VAL A 62 -17.36 18.07 -6.38
CA VAL A 62 -16.92 18.42 -7.73
C VAL A 62 -17.15 17.28 -8.72
N LEU A 63 -16.67 16.08 -8.39
CA LEU A 63 -16.81 14.92 -9.28
C LEU A 63 -18.29 14.52 -9.43
N LEU A 64 -19.07 14.56 -8.35
CA LEU A 64 -20.51 14.29 -8.38
C LEU A 64 -21.26 15.31 -9.23
N HIS A 65 -20.90 16.59 -9.15
CA HIS A 65 -21.50 17.64 -9.97
C HIS A 65 -21.15 17.48 -11.44
N LEU A 66 -19.89 17.16 -11.78
CA LEU A 66 -19.51 16.83 -13.15
C LEU A 66 -20.34 15.68 -13.70
N LEU A 67 -20.55 14.62 -12.91
CA LEU A 67 -21.40 13.50 -13.32
C LEU A 67 -22.84 13.94 -13.55
N ALA A 68 -23.41 14.71 -12.62
CA ALA A 68 -24.79 15.21 -12.72
C ALA A 68 -25.02 16.12 -13.95
N MET A 69 -23.97 16.79 -14.44
CA MET A 69 -24.02 17.57 -15.68
C MET A 69 -23.98 16.68 -16.94
N VAL A 70 -23.36 15.49 -16.86
CA VAL A 70 -23.28 14.54 -17.96
C VAL A 70 -24.54 13.67 -18.04
N ASP A 71 -24.86 12.98 -16.94
CA ASP A 71 -25.98 12.06 -16.80
C ASP A 71 -26.26 11.75 -15.31
N ARG A 72 -27.46 12.12 -14.83
CA ARG A 72 -27.91 11.91 -13.43
C ARG A 72 -28.37 10.48 -13.13
N THR A 73 -28.45 9.63 -14.15
CA THR A 73 -28.88 8.23 -14.05
C THR A 73 -27.71 7.26 -13.88
N VAL A 74 -26.47 7.72 -14.08
CA VAL A 74 -25.28 6.91 -13.84
C VAL A 74 -25.22 6.50 -12.36
N PRO A 75 -25.07 5.19 -12.06
CA PRO A 75 -25.04 4.71 -10.69
C PRO A 75 -23.90 5.31 -9.87
N VAL A 76 -24.21 5.85 -8.70
CA VAL A 76 -23.24 6.34 -7.71
C VAL A 76 -23.15 5.34 -6.58
N VAL A 77 -22.02 4.63 -6.50
CA VAL A 77 -21.72 3.66 -5.45
C VAL A 77 -21.12 4.38 -4.25
N PHE A 78 -21.83 4.32 -3.13
CA PHE A 78 -21.41 4.82 -1.83
C PHE A 78 -21.17 3.68 -0.85
N LEU A 79 -20.04 3.72 -0.14
CA LEU A 79 -19.62 2.65 0.76
C LEU A 79 -19.86 3.04 2.23
N ASP A 80 -20.96 2.55 2.80
CA ASP A 80 -21.28 2.74 4.22
C ASP A 80 -20.57 1.68 5.07
N THR A 81 -19.39 2.04 5.56
CA THR A 81 -18.55 1.17 6.40
C THR A 81 -19.14 0.86 7.78
N GLY A 82 -20.23 1.53 8.17
CA GLY A 82 -20.76 1.53 9.54
C GLY A 82 -19.88 2.28 10.54
N ARG A 83 -18.87 3.03 10.07
CA ARG A 83 -17.90 3.80 10.86
C ARG A 83 -17.67 5.21 10.33
N LEU A 84 -18.58 5.71 9.49
CA LEU A 84 -18.49 7.06 8.94
C LEU A 84 -19.00 8.08 9.96
N PHE A 85 -18.58 9.33 9.78
CA PHE A 85 -19.15 10.46 10.50
C PHE A 85 -20.64 10.62 10.15
N ALA A 86 -21.45 11.05 11.11
CA ALA A 86 -22.87 11.33 10.86
C ALA A 86 -23.03 12.45 9.82
N GLU A 87 -22.12 13.43 9.87
CA GLU A 87 -22.00 14.54 8.94
C GLU A 87 -21.77 14.06 7.50
N THR A 88 -21.00 12.99 7.29
CA THR A 88 -20.79 12.40 5.96
C THR A 88 -22.06 11.74 5.43
N LEU A 89 -22.84 11.08 6.30
CA LEU A 89 -24.13 10.50 5.91
C LEU A 89 -25.15 11.60 5.55
N GLN A 90 -25.21 12.68 6.33
CA GLN A 90 -26.06 13.83 6.06
C GLN A 90 -25.64 14.56 4.77
N TYR A 91 -24.33 14.74 4.59
CA TYR A 91 -23.78 15.36 3.39
C TYR A 91 -24.05 14.54 2.13
N ARG A 92 -24.03 13.20 2.23
CA ARG A 92 -24.45 12.30 1.15
C ARG A 92 -25.88 12.59 0.70
N THR A 93 -26.82 12.62 1.64
CA THR A 93 -28.24 12.91 1.36
C THR A 93 -28.39 14.28 0.72
N ARG A 94 -27.78 15.32 1.33
CA ARG A 94 -27.84 16.69 0.82
C ARG A 94 -27.30 16.82 -0.60
N LEU A 95 -26.14 16.24 -0.90
CA LEU A 95 -25.57 16.30 -2.25
C LEU A 95 -26.39 15.50 -3.26
N THR A 96 -26.95 14.36 -2.86
CA THR A 96 -27.82 13.54 -3.72
C THR A 96 -29.03 14.36 -4.18
N GLU A 97 -29.70 15.02 -3.23
CA GLU A 97 -30.86 15.88 -3.50
C GLU A 97 -30.48 17.12 -4.32
N LEU A 98 -29.42 17.83 -3.91
CA LEU A 98 -28.95 19.04 -4.58
C LEU A 98 -28.59 18.81 -6.06
N LEU A 99 -27.93 17.70 -6.35
CA LEU A 99 -27.45 17.36 -7.69
C LEU A 99 -28.48 16.60 -8.53
N GLY A 100 -29.58 16.15 -7.91
CA GLY A 100 -30.63 15.36 -8.55
C GLY A 100 -30.16 13.97 -8.98
N LEU A 101 -29.25 13.36 -8.25
CA LEU A 101 -28.73 12.02 -8.57
C LEU A 101 -29.83 10.97 -8.33
N THR A 102 -30.13 10.17 -9.35
CA THR A 102 -31.31 9.27 -9.32
C THR A 102 -30.99 7.84 -8.88
N ASP A 103 -29.73 7.40 -8.98
CA ASP A 103 -29.28 6.06 -8.56
C ASP A 103 -28.08 6.15 -7.63
N VAL A 104 -28.32 6.42 -6.34
CA VAL A 104 -27.27 6.40 -5.30
C VAL A 104 -27.37 5.11 -4.48
N ARG A 105 -26.45 4.19 -4.73
CA ARG A 105 -26.43 2.85 -4.13
C ARG A 105 -25.59 2.85 -2.86
N THR A 106 -26.23 2.64 -1.71
CA THR A 106 -25.53 2.49 -0.43
C THR A 106 -25.15 1.03 -0.19
N ILE A 107 -23.86 0.75 -0.22
CA ILE A 107 -23.29 -0.58 -0.06
C ILE A 107 -22.75 -0.71 1.36
N ARG A 108 -23.21 -1.74 2.06
CA ARG A 108 -22.76 -2.07 3.42
C ARG A 108 -21.92 -3.34 3.43
N PRO A 109 -21.02 -3.47 4.42
CA PRO A 109 -20.34 -4.73 4.62
C PRO A 109 -21.32 -5.83 5.04
N ASP A 110 -20.95 -7.06 4.70
CA ASP A 110 -21.66 -8.24 5.16
C ASP A 110 -21.67 -8.28 6.71
N PRO A 111 -22.86 -8.24 7.34
CA PRO A 111 -22.98 -8.20 8.79
C PRO A 111 -22.41 -9.45 9.46
N GLU A 112 -22.52 -10.62 8.84
CA GLU A 112 -22.00 -11.88 9.40
C GLU A 112 -20.48 -11.89 9.38
N ARG A 113 -19.87 -11.48 8.26
CA ARG A 113 -18.42 -11.34 8.16
C ARG A 113 -17.87 -10.30 9.14
N VAL A 114 -18.56 -9.18 9.31
CA VAL A 114 -18.17 -8.17 10.31
C VAL A 114 -18.27 -8.71 11.72
N LEU A 115 -19.33 -9.45 12.06
CA LEU A 115 -19.48 -10.06 13.38
C LEU A 115 -18.40 -11.10 13.64
N ALA A 116 -18.07 -11.93 12.65
CA ALA A 116 -17.06 -12.97 12.77
C ALA A 116 -15.62 -12.42 12.92
N LYS A 117 -15.27 -11.35 12.18
CA LYS A 117 -13.90 -10.82 12.14
C LYS A 117 -13.67 -9.58 13.04
N ASP A 118 -14.72 -8.81 13.37
CA ASP A 118 -14.67 -7.60 14.22
C ASP A 118 -15.80 -7.59 15.28
N PRO A 119 -15.93 -8.64 16.13
CA PRO A 119 -17.04 -8.76 17.09
C PRO A 119 -17.06 -7.60 18.11
N HIS A 120 -15.88 -7.15 18.54
CA HIS A 120 -15.72 -6.06 19.50
C HIS A 120 -15.69 -4.67 18.87
N ARG A 121 -15.88 -4.57 17.56
CA ARG A 121 -15.95 -3.28 16.87
C ARG A 121 -14.67 -2.43 17.07
N ALA A 122 -13.52 -3.06 17.23
CA ALA A 122 -12.23 -2.41 17.51
C ALA A 122 -11.10 -2.86 16.56
N LEU A 123 -11.40 -3.67 15.53
CA LEU A 123 -10.39 -4.23 14.62
C LEU A 123 -9.53 -3.18 13.92
N TRP A 124 -10.03 -1.94 13.78
CA TRP A 124 -9.26 -0.83 13.24
C TRP A 124 -8.00 -0.49 14.06
N MET A 125 -7.97 -0.83 15.35
CA MET A 125 -6.83 -0.58 16.25
C MET A 125 -5.73 -1.62 16.06
N THR A 126 -6.11 -2.89 15.91
CA THR A 126 -5.19 -4.03 15.91
C THR A 126 -4.83 -4.48 14.50
N ASN A 127 -5.78 -4.44 13.57
CA ASN A 127 -5.59 -4.83 12.17
C ASN A 127 -6.38 -3.89 11.24
N PRO A 128 -5.87 -2.67 10.99
CA PRO A 128 -6.53 -1.67 10.14
C PRO A 128 -6.70 -2.12 8.69
N ASP A 129 -5.89 -3.07 8.21
CA ASP A 129 -6.00 -3.62 6.86
C ASP A 129 -7.15 -4.61 6.75
N LEU A 130 -7.27 -5.57 7.67
CA LEU A 130 -8.43 -6.46 7.70
C LEU A 130 -9.73 -5.69 7.94
N CYS A 131 -9.71 -4.67 8.81
CA CYS A 131 -10.85 -3.78 9.01
C CYS A 131 -11.24 -3.07 7.70
N CYS A 132 -10.26 -2.53 6.95
CA CYS A 132 -10.54 -1.97 5.63
C CYS A 132 -10.98 -3.02 4.62
N HIS A 133 -10.48 -4.25 4.70
CA HIS A 133 -10.84 -5.30 3.77
C HIS A 133 -12.33 -5.66 3.89
N ILE A 134 -12.76 -6.06 5.10
CA ILE A 134 -14.14 -6.50 5.35
C ILE A 134 -15.15 -5.35 5.27
N ARG A 135 -14.74 -4.11 5.57
CA ARG A 135 -15.64 -2.94 5.55
C ARG A 135 -15.62 -2.16 4.25
N LYS A 136 -14.58 -2.31 3.42
CA LYS A 136 -14.39 -1.50 2.22
C LYS A 136 -14.08 -2.27 0.95
N THR A 137 -12.94 -2.95 0.88
CA THR A 137 -12.48 -3.50 -0.40
C THR A 137 -13.39 -4.60 -0.90
N GLU A 138 -13.80 -5.52 -0.01
CA GLU A 138 -14.69 -6.61 -0.40
C GLU A 138 -16.10 -6.13 -0.77
N PRO A 139 -16.77 -5.27 0.03
CA PRO A 139 -18.09 -4.77 -0.35
C PRO A 139 -18.05 -3.94 -1.63
N LEU A 140 -16.97 -3.18 -1.85
CA LEU A 140 -16.79 -2.44 -3.10
C LEU A 140 -16.62 -3.38 -4.27
N ARG A 141 -15.76 -4.41 -4.17
CA ARG A 141 -15.53 -5.40 -5.24
C ARG A 141 -16.84 -6.02 -5.70
N ARG A 142 -17.70 -6.42 -4.76
CA ARG A 142 -19.04 -6.96 -5.04
C ARG A 142 -19.95 -5.93 -5.70
N ALA A 143 -19.90 -4.67 -5.26
CA ALA A 143 -20.75 -3.62 -5.82
C ALA A 143 -20.37 -3.20 -7.25
N ILE A 144 -19.08 -3.26 -7.59
CA ILE A 144 -18.59 -2.91 -8.93
C ILE A 144 -18.59 -4.10 -9.91
N GLU A 145 -19.02 -5.28 -9.47
CA GLU A 145 -18.88 -6.52 -10.24
C GLU A 145 -19.60 -6.48 -11.59
N GLY A 146 -20.78 -5.84 -11.63
CA GLY A 146 -21.59 -5.67 -12.83
C GLY A 146 -21.24 -4.47 -13.70
N PHE A 147 -20.09 -3.82 -13.48
CA PHE A 147 -19.64 -2.67 -14.27
C PHE A 147 -18.30 -2.97 -14.95
N ASP A 148 -18.16 -2.47 -16.17
CA ASP A 148 -16.92 -2.58 -16.95
C ASP A 148 -15.94 -1.45 -16.64
N ALA A 149 -16.47 -0.34 -16.14
CA ALA A 149 -15.67 0.80 -15.74
C ALA A 149 -16.24 1.52 -14.52
N TRP A 150 -15.40 2.32 -13.85
CA TRP A 150 -15.91 3.29 -12.88
C TRP A 150 -15.03 4.52 -12.74
N PHE A 151 -15.67 5.63 -12.37
CA PHE A 151 -15.00 6.87 -12.03
C PHE A 151 -14.45 6.85 -10.62
N THR A 152 -13.26 7.45 -10.44
CA THR A 152 -12.68 7.75 -9.14
C THR A 152 -12.33 9.23 -9.00
N GLY A 153 -12.34 9.73 -7.76
CA GLY A 153 -11.91 11.10 -7.43
C GLY A 153 -10.42 11.24 -7.14
N ARG A 154 -9.57 10.32 -7.62
CA ARG A 154 -8.11 10.35 -7.42
C ARG A 154 -7.49 11.48 -8.26
N LYS A 155 -6.53 12.20 -7.66
CA LYS A 155 -5.72 13.24 -8.34
C LYS A 155 -4.23 12.97 -8.17
N ARG A 156 -3.41 13.49 -9.10
CA ARG A 156 -1.94 13.34 -9.08
C ARG A 156 -1.29 13.99 -7.86
N PHE A 157 -1.81 15.12 -7.38
CA PHE A 157 -1.21 15.86 -6.26
C PHE A 157 -1.49 15.26 -4.86
N GLN A 158 -2.36 14.25 -4.74
CA GLN A 158 -2.79 13.75 -3.42
C GLN A 158 -1.75 12.89 -2.68
N ASN A 159 -0.73 12.37 -3.37
CA ASN A 159 0.45 11.74 -2.77
C ASN A 159 1.57 11.58 -3.83
N ALA A 160 2.82 11.32 -3.41
CA ALA A 160 3.95 11.11 -4.33
C ALA A 160 3.77 9.89 -5.27
N VAL A 161 3.03 8.87 -4.82
CA VAL A 161 2.77 7.61 -5.56
C VAL A 161 1.79 7.81 -6.73
N ARG A 162 1.01 8.90 -6.75
CA ARG A 162 0.00 9.21 -7.76
C ARG A 162 0.49 10.19 -8.83
N ALA A 163 1.75 10.62 -8.80
CA ALA A 163 2.28 11.61 -9.74
C ALA A 163 2.06 11.24 -11.22
N ASN A 164 2.07 9.94 -11.54
CA ASN A 164 1.87 9.41 -12.89
C ASN A 164 0.47 8.81 -13.12
N LEU A 165 -0.55 9.20 -12.35
CA LEU A 165 -1.91 8.67 -12.49
C LEU A 165 -2.48 8.97 -13.90
N PRO A 166 -2.78 7.95 -14.72
CA PRO A 166 -3.37 8.16 -16.04
C PRO A 166 -4.88 8.45 -15.95
N LEU A 167 -5.45 8.98 -17.03
CA LEU A 167 -6.90 9.22 -17.13
C LEU A 167 -7.66 7.89 -17.16
N PHE A 168 -7.17 6.91 -17.91
CA PHE A 168 -7.70 5.54 -17.94
C PHE A 168 -6.67 4.58 -17.32
N GLU A 169 -7.08 3.77 -16.35
CA GLU A 169 -6.22 2.81 -15.65
C GLU A 169 -6.86 1.43 -15.74
N ALA A 170 -6.09 0.42 -16.16
CA ALA A 170 -6.58 -0.95 -16.16
C ALA A 170 -6.62 -1.51 -14.73
N GLU A 171 -7.71 -2.19 -14.37
CA GLU A 171 -7.81 -3.01 -13.17
C GLU A 171 -8.41 -4.37 -13.53
N GLY A 172 -7.54 -5.36 -13.73
CA GLY A 172 -7.91 -6.66 -14.27
C GLY A 172 -8.61 -6.47 -15.62
N PRO A 173 -9.83 -7.00 -15.81
CA PRO A 173 -10.58 -6.79 -17.04
C PRO A 173 -11.21 -5.39 -17.14
N ARG A 174 -11.27 -4.59 -16.08
CA ARG A 174 -12.07 -3.35 -16.01
C ARG A 174 -11.23 -2.08 -16.18
N ILE A 175 -11.90 -0.95 -16.39
CA ILE A 175 -11.27 0.37 -16.53
C ILE A 175 -11.65 1.31 -15.38
N LYS A 176 -10.65 1.81 -14.65
CA LYS A 176 -10.77 2.98 -13.79
C LYS A 176 -10.62 4.24 -14.62
N VAL A 177 -11.55 5.18 -14.47
CA VAL A 177 -11.46 6.51 -15.09
C VAL A 177 -11.19 7.54 -13.99
N ASN A 178 -10.18 8.39 -14.20
CA ASN A 178 -9.74 9.41 -13.24
C ASN A 178 -9.88 10.83 -13.85
N PRO A 179 -11.10 11.37 -14.04
CA PRO A 179 -11.31 12.63 -14.76
C PRO A 179 -10.60 13.84 -14.14
N LEU A 180 -10.36 13.78 -12.82
CA LEU A 180 -9.73 14.85 -12.06
C LEU A 180 -8.22 14.63 -11.88
N ALA A 181 -7.60 13.70 -12.62
CA ALA A 181 -6.18 13.35 -12.44
C ALA A 181 -5.26 14.58 -12.47
N ASP A 182 -5.50 15.52 -13.38
CA ASP A 182 -4.70 16.73 -13.60
C ASP A 182 -5.16 17.97 -12.82
N TRP A 183 -6.27 17.89 -12.08
CA TRP A 183 -6.77 19.04 -11.32
C TRP A 183 -5.94 19.26 -10.07
N SER A 184 -5.64 20.51 -9.76
CA SER A 184 -5.04 20.94 -8.49
C SER A 184 -6.10 21.21 -7.42
N SER A 185 -5.68 21.39 -6.17
CA SER A 185 -6.58 21.87 -5.10
C SER A 185 -7.22 23.23 -5.43
N ALA A 186 -6.49 24.10 -6.14
CA ALA A 186 -7.00 25.41 -6.55
C ALA A 186 -8.10 25.27 -7.61
N ASP A 187 -7.95 24.36 -8.57
CA ASP A 187 -8.97 24.08 -9.59
C ASP A 187 -10.26 23.55 -8.96
N LEU A 188 -10.13 22.64 -7.98
CA LEU A 188 -11.28 22.10 -7.23
C LEU A 188 -12.00 23.20 -6.45
N ALA A 189 -11.25 24.06 -5.75
CA ALA A 189 -11.82 25.16 -5.00
C ALA A 189 -12.52 26.17 -5.91
N ALA A 190 -11.87 26.58 -7.00
CA ALA A 190 -12.43 27.51 -7.98
C ALA A 190 -13.68 26.94 -8.66
N TYR A 191 -13.71 25.64 -8.95
CA TYR A 191 -14.90 24.98 -9.50
C TYR A 191 -16.03 24.92 -8.49
N ALA A 192 -15.74 24.52 -7.25
CA ALA A 192 -16.74 24.46 -6.18
C ALA A 192 -17.37 25.83 -5.93
N GLU A 193 -16.56 26.89 -5.89
CA GLU A 193 -17.04 28.27 -5.76
C GLU A 193 -17.90 28.70 -6.95
N ARG A 194 -17.40 28.52 -8.18
CA ARG A 194 -18.11 28.87 -9.42
C ARG A 194 -19.50 28.24 -9.51
N HIS A 195 -19.65 27.01 -9.02
CA HIS A 195 -20.89 26.24 -9.10
C HIS A 195 -21.69 26.24 -7.78
N GLY A 196 -21.26 27.01 -6.77
CA GLY A 196 -21.97 27.11 -5.49
C GLY A 196 -22.08 25.77 -4.74
N LEU A 197 -21.09 24.89 -4.89
CA LEU A 197 -21.11 23.55 -4.30
C LEU A 197 -20.84 23.65 -2.78
N PRO A 198 -21.71 23.06 -1.93
CA PRO A 198 -21.52 23.13 -0.49
C PRO A 198 -20.28 22.32 -0.08
N ALA A 199 -19.41 22.91 0.74
CA ALA A 199 -18.31 22.17 1.36
C ALA A 199 -18.83 21.11 2.35
N HIS A 200 -18.04 20.07 2.58
CA HIS A 200 -18.37 19.09 3.61
C HIS A 200 -18.30 19.76 5.00
N PRO A 201 -19.30 19.60 5.90
CA PRO A 201 -19.36 20.31 7.19
C PRO A 201 -18.08 20.20 8.03
N LEU A 202 -17.52 18.99 8.15
CA LEU A 202 -16.28 18.72 8.89
C LEU A 202 -15.03 19.46 8.36
N MET A 203 -15.04 20.01 7.14
CA MET A 203 -13.92 20.83 6.67
C MET A 203 -13.75 22.08 7.53
N ALA A 204 -14.86 22.72 7.92
CA ALA A 204 -14.86 23.88 8.81
C ALA A 204 -14.36 23.53 10.22
N GLU A 205 -14.42 22.25 10.60
CA GLU A 205 -13.92 21.73 11.87
C GLU A 205 -12.46 21.25 11.82
N GLY A 206 -11.76 21.49 10.70
CA GLY A 206 -10.36 21.13 10.55
C GLY A 206 -10.11 19.69 10.07
N TYR A 207 -11.08 19.07 9.39
CA TYR A 207 -10.90 17.77 8.71
C TYR A 207 -10.78 17.93 7.18
N PRO A 208 -9.58 18.19 6.64
CA PRO A 208 -9.38 18.32 5.19
C PRO A 208 -9.48 17.00 4.42
N SER A 209 -9.19 15.87 5.07
CA SER A 209 -9.41 14.53 4.52
C SER A 209 -10.30 13.72 5.44
N ILE A 210 -11.42 13.22 4.91
CA ILE A 210 -12.48 12.60 5.70
C ILE A 210 -12.63 11.14 5.31
N GLY A 211 -12.63 10.26 6.32
CA GLY A 211 -12.83 8.82 6.17
C GLY A 211 -13.71 8.25 7.28
N CYS A 212 -13.35 7.08 7.81
CA CYS A 212 -14.01 6.53 9.00
C CYS A 212 -13.60 7.32 10.25
N VAL A 213 -14.53 7.54 11.18
CA VAL A 213 -14.33 8.21 12.47
C VAL A 213 -13.05 7.76 13.18
N PRO A 214 -12.80 6.46 13.42
CA PRO A 214 -11.64 6.06 14.21
C PRO A 214 -10.29 6.25 13.50
N CYS A 215 -10.28 6.50 12.20
CA CYS A 215 -9.07 6.61 11.39
C CYS A 215 -8.88 8.01 10.79
N THR A 216 -9.60 9.00 11.32
CA THR A 216 -9.60 10.38 10.83
C THR A 216 -9.51 11.33 12.01
N SER A 217 -8.49 12.20 12.02
CA SER A 217 -8.31 13.27 12.99
C SER A 217 -8.29 14.63 12.30
N ARG A 218 -8.45 15.69 13.10
CA ARG A 218 -8.14 17.06 12.67
C ARG A 218 -6.66 17.17 12.27
N VAL A 219 -6.34 18.15 11.44
CA VAL A 219 -4.97 18.55 11.15
C VAL A 219 -4.68 19.92 11.74
N ARG A 220 -3.42 20.18 12.06
CA ARG A 220 -2.95 21.50 12.51
C ARG A 220 -2.63 22.40 11.30
N PRO A 221 -2.66 23.73 11.46
CA PRO A 221 -2.18 24.64 10.42
C PRO A 221 -0.75 24.26 9.98
N GLY A 222 -0.54 24.14 8.66
CA GLY A 222 0.75 23.75 8.07
C GLY A 222 1.02 22.24 8.00
N GLU A 223 0.19 21.38 8.59
CA GLU A 223 0.26 19.94 8.35
C GLU A 223 -0.30 19.59 6.95
N ASP A 224 0.20 18.51 6.36
CA ASP A 224 -0.36 17.94 5.15
C ASP A 224 -1.87 17.63 5.31
N GLY A 225 -2.65 17.88 4.26
CA GLY A 225 -4.11 17.72 4.29
C GLY A 225 -4.58 16.27 4.52
N ARG A 226 -3.72 15.26 4.36
CA ARG A 226 -4.01 13.87 4.69
C ARG A 226 -3.32 13.40 5.97
N ALA A 227 -2.53 14.23 6.65
CA ALA A 227 -1.87 13.88 7.91
C ALA A 227 -2.83 13.42 9.02
N GLY A 228 -4.11 13.80 8.93
CA GLY A 228 -5.16 13.34 9.84
C GLY A 228 -5.62 11.90 9.60
N ARG A 229 -5.23 11.27 8.48
CA ARG A 229 -5.63 9.90 8.14
C ARG A 229 -4.64 8.91 8.73
N TRP A 230 -5.15 7.95 9.51
CA TRP A 230 -4.33 6.92 10.14
C TRP A 230 -3.15 7.48 10.96
N ARG A 231 -3.35 8.63 11.61
CA ARG A 231 -2.31 9.30 12.43
C ARG A 231 -1.74 8.31 13.46
N GLY A 232 -0.42 8.11 13.41
CA GLY A 232 0.28 7.17 14.30
C GLY A 232 0.23 5.71 13.86
N LEU A 233 -0.26 5.41 12.65
CA LEU A 233 -0.25 4.08 12.04
C LEU A 233 0.62 4.09 10.79
N ASP A 234 1.23 2.94 10.48
CA ASP A 234 2.05 2.72 9.29
C ASP A 234 1.18 2.48 8.03
N LYS A 235 0.29 3.44 7.73
CA LYS A 235 -0.67 3.33 6.63
C LYS A 235 -0.89 4.67 5.93
N THR A 236 -0.56 4.70 4.65
CA THR A 236 -0.63 5.90 3.82
C THR A 236 -1.84 5.92 2.88
N GLU A 237 -2.33 4.75 2.46
CA GLU A 237 -3.44 4.62 1.51
C GLU A 237 -4.53 3.64 1.93
N CYS A 238 -5.72 3.85 1.36
CA CYS A 238 -6.84 2.93 1.54
C CYS A 238 -6.72 1.80 0.50
N GLY A 239 -6.91 0.55 0.92
CA GLY A 239 -6.89 -0.63 0.03
C GLY A 239 -7.94 -0.63 -1.08
N ILE A 240 -8.83 0.37 -1.14
CA ILE A 240 -9.79 0.56 -2.24
C ILE A 240 -9.09 0.82 -3.59
N HIS A 241 -7.86 1.36 -3.56
CA HIS A 241 -7.13 1.76 -4.77
C HIS A 241 -5.91 0.88 -5.06
N VAL A 242 -5.65 -0.11 -4.21
CA VAL A 242 -4.66 -1.17 -4.44
C VAL A 242 -5.42 -2.30 -5.14
N ALA A 243 -4.87 -2.83 -6.24
CA ALA A 243 -5.50 -3.80 -7.14
C ALA A 243 -6.57 -4.65 -6.43
N LEU A 244 -7.84 -4.37 -6.72
CA LEU A 244 -8.95 -5.24 -6.38
C LEU A 244 -8.71 -6.52 -7.16
N GLY A 245 -8.00 -7.49 -6.58
CA GLY A 245 -7.67 -8.75 -7.24
C GLY A 245 -8.96 -9.43 -7.70
N ILE A 246 -9.14 -9.56 -9.02
CA ILE A 246 -10.28 -10.25 -9.62
C ILE A 246 -9.76 -11.42 -10.44
N ASP A 247 -9.37 -12.47 -9.74
CA ASP A 247 -9.37 -13.83 -10.28
C ASP A 247 -10.34 -14.63 -9.41
N GLY A 248 -11.33 -15.25 -10.06
CA GLY A 248 -12.43 -15.95 -9.40
C GLY A 248 -11.92 -17.10 -8.53
N GLY A 249 -12.08 -16.92 -7.21
CA GLY A 249 -11.87 -17.94 -6.20
C GLY A 249 -11.95 -17.27 -4.85
N GLY A 250 -12.92 -17.67 -4.01
CA GLY A 250 -12.99 -17.22 -2.62
C GLY A 250 -11.70 -17.60 -1.90
N ALA A 251 -10.75 -16.68 -1.84
CA ALA A 251 -9.56 -16.78 -1.02
C ALA A 251 -9.59 -15.59 -0.04
N GLU A 252 -9.57 -15.92 1.25
CA GLU A 252 -9.05 -15.01 2.27
C GLU A 252 -7.70 -14.43 1.81
N PRO A 253 -7.25 -13.27 2.33
CA PRO A 253 -5.94 -12.75 1.96
C PRO A 253 -4.90 -13.81 2.29
N ARG A 254 -4.44 -14.55 1.29
CA ARG A 254 -3.29 -15.44 1.44
C ARG A 254 -2.12 -14.55 1.81
N PRO A 255 -1.25 -14.97 2.75
CA PRO A 255 0.08 -14.41 2.80
C PRO A 255 0.66 -14.51 1.38
N ARG A 256 1.32 -13.44 0.90
CA ARG A 256 2.08 -13.48 -0.36
C ARG A 256 3.25 -14.45 -0.18
N GLY A 257 2.95 -15.74 -0.31
CA GLY A 257 3.92 -16.78 -0.59
C GLY A 257 4.22 -16.73 -2.07
N SER A 258 5.51 -16.60 -2.37
CA SER A 258 6.20 -16.96 -3.62
C SER A 258 5.32 -17.20 -4.84
N ASP A 259 5.14 -16.17 -5.68
CA ASP A 259 4.91 -16.39 -7.11
C ASP A 259 6.20 -16.95 -7.71
N THR A 260 6.27 -18.27 -7.82
CA THR A 260 7.25 -18.97 -8.66
C THR A 260 6.79 -18.91 -10.12
N SER A 261 7.01 -17.76 -10.77
CA SER A 261 7.05 -17.70 -12.24
C SER A 261 7.78 -16.45 -12.76
N SER A 262 9.10 -16.41 -12.57
CA SER A 262 10.05 -16.19 -13.68
C SER A 262 11.46 -16.44 -13.14
N GLU A 263 12.18 -17.38 -13.75
CA GLU A 263 13.61 -17.62 -13.53
C GLU A 263 14.44 -16.45 -14.09
N ALA A 264 14.33 -15.29 -13.44
CA ALA A 264 15.31 -14.23 -13.55
C ALA A 264 15.97 -14.10 -12.17
N SER A 265 17.23 -14.56 -12.07
CA SER A 265 18.06 -14.38 -10.87
C SER A 265 17.96 -12.92 -10.40
N MET A 266 17.46 -12.70 -9.19
CA MET A 266 17.36 -11.35 -8.65
C MET A 266 18.78 -10.82 -8.39
N PRO A 267 19.12 -9.60 -8.86
CA PRO A 267 20.46 -9.07 -8.67
C PRO A 267 20.77 -8.87 -7.18
N LEU A 268 21.91 -9.39 -6.73
CA LEU A 268 22.39 -9.24 -5.37
C LEU A 268 23.47 -8.15 -5.30
N TRP A 269 23.22 -7.08 -4.57
CA TRP A 269 24.26 -6.08 -4.30
C TRP A 269 25.09 -6.48 -3.09
N LYS A 270 26.42 -6.55 -3.27
CA LYS A 270 27.40 -6.85 -2.22
C LYS A 270 28.76 -6.23 -2.55
N ASP A 271 29.45 -5.69 -1.53
CA ASP A 271 30.81 -5.13 -1.65
C ASP A 271 30.99 -4.14 -2.82
N GLY A 272 29.96 -3.32 -3.08
CA GLY A 272 29.99 -2.28 -4.11
C GLY A 272 29.75 -2.78 -5.54
N LYS A 273 29.31 -4.02 -5.73
CA LYS A 273 28.99 -4.59 -7.05
C LYS A 273 27.73 -5.45 -7.02
N PHE A 274 27.06 -5.56 -8.16
CA PHE A 274 26.02 -6.57 -8.35
C PHE A 274 26.65 -7.92 -8.70
N LEU A 275 26.15 -8.96 -8.05
CA LEU A 275 26.51 -10.36 -8.26
C LEU A 275 25.24 -11.12 -8.63
N GLU A 276 25.37 -12.15 -9.47
CA GLU A 276 24.30 -13.12 -9.68
C GLU A 276 24.18 -14.01 -8.44
N ASP A 277 22.95 -14.26 -8.00
CA ASP A 277 22.73 -15.11 -6.84
C ASP A 277 22.83 -16.60 -7.22
N SER A 278 23.72 -17.31 -6.54
CA SER A 278 23.96 -18.76 -6.73
C SER A 278 23.15 -19.64 -5.76
N TRP A 279 22.33 -19.04 -4.89
CA TRP A 279 21.54 -19.74 -3.87
C TRP A 279 20.09 -19.94 -4.34
N THR A 280 19.56 -21.14 -4.15
CA THR A 280 18.15 -21.45 -4.47
C THR A 280 17.35 -21.59 -3.18
N ALA A 281 16.26 -20.82 -3.06
CA ALA A 281 15.31 -20.97 -1.96
C ALA A 281 14.55 -22.29 -2.13
N VAL A 282 14.47 -23.09 -1.06
CA VAL A 282 13.73 -24.36 -1.04
C VAL A 282 12.58 -24.21 -0.06
N ALA A 283 11.38 -24.63 -0.49
CA ALA A 283 10.21 -24.66 0.39
C ALA A 283 10.33 -25.80 1.41
N ASP A 284 9.70 -25.65 2.58
CA ASP A 284 9.83 -26.55 3.74
C ASP A 284 9.55 -28.04 3.41
N ASP A 285 8.73 -28.34 2.40
CA ASP A 285 8.34 -29.71 2.01
C ASP A 285 8.93 -30.17 0.65
N ALA A 286 9.86 -29.41 0.06
CA ALA A 286 10.40 -29.69 -1.28
C ALA A 286 11.76 -30.42 -1.22
N PRO A 287 12.03 -31.37 -2.14
CA PRO A 287 13.32 -32.06 -2.17
C PRO A 287 14.46 -31.06 -2.40
N LEU A 288 15.42 -31.04 -1.48
CA LEU A 288 16.58 -30.14 -1.54
C LEU A 288 17.38 -30.38 -2.84
N PRO A 289 17.70 -29.33 -3.63
CA PRO A 289 18.43 -29.45 -4.89
C PRO A 289 19.88 -29.85 -4.62
N GLU A 290 20.58 -30.44 -5.61
CA GLU A 290 21.98 -30.89 -5.49
C GLU A 290 22.99 -29.73 -5.22
N GLY A 291 22.58 -28.48 -5.43
CA GLY A 291 23.37 -27.26 -5.21
C GLY A 291 23.21 -26.61 -3.82
N ARG A 292 23.49 -25.29 -3.77
CA ARG A 292 23.41 -24.42 -2.58
C ARG A 292 21.94 -24.09 -2.25
N ALA A 293 21.48 -24.44 -1.05
CA ALA A 293 20.07 -24.31 -0.64
C ALA A 293 19.91 -23.51 0.66
N ALA A 294 18.81 -22.74 0.77
CA ALA A 294 18.38 -22.09 2.01
C ALA A 294 17.25 -22.90 2.67
N VAL A 295 17.38 -23.25 3.96
CA VAL A 295 16.46 -24.14 4.69
C VAL A 295 16.05 -23.52 6.04
N SER A 296 14.89 -23.94 6.58
CA SER A 296 14.24 -23.41 7.79
C SER A 296 14.27 -24.34 9.02
N GLU A 297 14.46 -25.66 8.87
CA GLU A 297 14.37 -26.64 9.98
C GLU A 297 15.68 -27.41 10.30
N ARG A 298 15.85 -27.78 11.59
CA ARG A 298 17.07 -28.35 12.19
C ARG A 298 17.39 -29.80 11.78
N ASP A 299 16.38 -30.63 11.59
CA ASP A 299 16.56 -32.09 11.51
C ASP A 299 17.07 -32.57 10.13
N GLU A 300 16.98 -31.73 9.09
CA GLU A 300 17.53 -32.02 7.75
C GLU A 300 19.02 -31.61 7.60
N LEU A 301 19.61 -30.93 8.59
CA LEU A 301 20.97 -30.34 8.57
C LEU A 301 22.14 -31.30 8.87
N ALA A 302 21.86 -32.51 9.36
CA ALA A 302 22.90 -33.40 9.88
C ALA A 302 23.60 -34.26 8.81
N ALA A 303 23.03 -34.41 7.61
CA ALA A 303 23.45 -35.44 6.66
C ALA A 303 24.19 -34.95 5.39
N ARG A 304 24.45 -33.64 5.22
CA ARG A 304 24.93 -33.08 3.94
C ARG A 304 26.27 -32.33 4.06
N ASN A 305 27.11 -32.50 3.03
CA ASN A 305 28.49 -31.97 2.94
C ASN A 305 28.61 -30.71 2.05
N THR A 306 27.49 -30.09 1.66
CA THR A 306 27.41 -28.89 0.80
C THR A 306 27.14 -27.64 1.64
N PRO A 307 27.58 -26.42 1.25
CA PRO A 307 27.29 -25.20 2.01
C PRO A 307 25.80 -24.89 2.00
N LEU A 308 25.22 -24.70 3.19
CA LEU A 308 23.80 -24.39 3.38
C LEU A 308 23.63 -22.94 3.81
N ALA A 309 22.58 -22.28 3.34
CA ALA A 309 22.14 -20.99 3.87
C ALA A 309 21.00 -21.22 4.87
N LEU A 310 20.91 -20.37 5.89
CA LEU A 310 19.80 -20.39 6.84
C LEU A 310 18.80 -19.29 6.47
N LEU A 311 17.54 -19.63 6.27
CA LEU A 311 16.47 -18.64 6.13
C LEU A 311 15.85 -18.41 7.51
N ILE A 312 15.79 -17.16 7.97
CA ILE A 312 15.12 -16.80 9.23
C ILE A 312 13.93 -15.90 8.92
N PRO A 313 12.72 -16.47 8.79
CA PRO A 313 11.51 -15.69 8.58
C PRO A 313 11.19 -14.75 9.74
N PRO A 314 10.38 -13.71 9.51
CA PRO A 314 10.04 -12.76 10.55
C PRO A 314 9.17 -13.40 11.64
N GLY A 315 9.64 -13.34 12.89
CA GLY A 315 8.92 -13.91 14.04
C GLY A 315 9.29 -15.36 14.37
N SER A 316 10.18 -15.97 13.60
CA SER A 316 10.78 -17.27 13.94
C SER A 316 11.69 -17.16 15.17
N ASP A 317 11.77 -18.22 15.96
CA ASP A 317 12.80 -18.34 17.01
C ASP A 317 14.01 -19.08 16.42
N TRP A 318 15.16 -18.40 16.33
CA TRP A 318 16.41 -18.97 15.82
C TRP A 318 17.39 -19.34 16.95
N ARG A 319 16.97 -19.26 18.22
CA ARG A 319 17.86 -19.59 19.36
C ARG A 319 18.36 -21.04 19.31
N ASP A 320 17.54 -21.95 18.80
CA ASP A 320 17.87 -23.37 18.73
C ASP A 320 18.97 -23.68 17.69
N VAL A 321 19.17 -22.79 16.71
CA VAL A 321 20.23 -22.92 15.69
C VAL A 321 21.48 -22.10 16.03
N VAL A 322 21.49 -21.35 17.15
CA VAL A 322 22.66 -20.56 17.60
C VAL A 322 23.96 -21.37 17.68
N PRO A 323 23.98 -22.60 18.24
CA PRO A 323 25.20 -23.41 18.31
C PRO A 323 25.77 -23.78 16.93
N ASP A 324 24.91 -23.82 15.91
CA ASP A 324 25.24 -24.26 14.55
C ASP A 324 25.50 -23.09 13.59
N LEU A 325 25.39 -21.83 14.04
CA LEU A 325 25.51 -20.64 13.18
C LEU A 325 26.82 -20.58 12.37
N ALA A 326 27.92 -21.10 12.90
CA ALA A 326 29.21 -21.13 12.22
C ALA A 326 29.21 -22.00 10.94
N ARG A 327 28.23 -22.88 10.77
CA ARG A 327 28.10 -23.78 9.62
C ARG A 327 27.43 -23.10 8.41
N PHE A 328 26.74 -21.98 8.64
CA PHE A 328 26.04 -21.24 7.60
C PHE A 328 26.90 -20.09 7.07
N PRO A 329 27.41 -20.16 5.83
CA PRO A 329 28.10 -19.01 5.21
C PRO A 329 27.17 -17.81 4.97
N VAL A 330 25.86 -18.05 4.82
CA VAL A 330 24.86 -17.03 4.53
C VAL A 330 23.63 -17.26 5.40
N ILE A 331 23.12 -16.19 6.01
CA ILE A 331 21.80 -16.16 6.64
C ILE A 331 20.96 -15.13 5.88
N VAL A 332 19.78 -15.55 5.45
CA VAL A 332 18.81 -14.75 4.69
C VAL A 332 17.71 -14.26 5.64
N LEU A 333 17.50 -12.94 5.64
CA LEU A 333 16.55 -12.23 6.47
C LEU A 333 15.49 -11.55 5.58
N PRO A 334 14.38 -12.22 5.27
CA PRO A 334 13.31 -11.64 4.47
C PRO A 334 12.61 -10.49 5.20
N ILE A 335 12.31 -9.43 4.46
CA ILE A 335 11.46 -8.33 4.89
C ILE A 335 10.08 -8.55 4.25
N GLU A 336 9.03 -8.77 5.05
CA GLU A 336 7.68 -9.00 4.52
C GLU A 336 7.04 -7.72 3.96
N LYS A 337 7.39 -6.56 4.54
CA LYS A 337 6.83 -5.24 4.21
C LYS A 337 7.79 -4.13 4.62
N TYR A 338 7.71 -2.98 3.95
CA TYR A 338 8.59 -1.83 4.18
C TYR A 338 8.73 -1.41 5.66
N GLY A 339 7.65 -1.48 6.46
CA GLY A 339 7.69 -1.11 7.88
C GLY A 339 8.17 -2.20 8.84
N ASP A 340 8.60 -3.36 8.34
CA ASP A 340 9.03 -4.48 9.19
C ASP A 340 10.48 -4.32 9.67
N GLY A 341 10.63 -3.92 10.93
CA GLY A 341 11.93 -3.78 11.59
C GLY A 341 12.53 -5.09 12.12
N ARG A 342 11.84 -6.24 12.00
CA ARG A 342 12.31 -7.49 12.61
C ARG A 342 13.65 -7.94 12.05
N ALA A 343 13.84 -7.90 10.72
CA ALA A 343 15.11 -8.25 10.09
C ALA A 343 16.32 -7.46 10.64
N TYR A 344 16.10 -6.18 10.99
CA TYR A 344 17.12 -5.29 11.56
C TYR A 344 17.50 -5.72 12.97
N SER A 345 16.49 -6.00 13.80
CA SER A 345 16.68 -6.49 15.17
C SER A 345 17.33 -7.87 15.17
N ILE A 346 16.91 -8.77 14.27
CA ILE A 346 17.49 -10.10 14.09
C ILE A 346 18.95 -9.97 13.67
N ALA A 347 19.25 -9.18 12.65
CA ALA A 347 20.62 -8.94 12.19
C ALA A 347 21.52 -8.43 13.30
N ARG A 348 21.05 -7.43 14.06
CA ARG A 348 21.80 -6.86 15.18
C ARG A 348 22.05 -7.90 16.28
N LEU A 349 21.04 -8.69 16.65
CA LEU A 349 21.18 -9.77 17.63
C LEU A 349 22.14 -10.86 17.13
N LEU A 350 22.07 -11.25 15.86
CA LEU A 350 23.00 -12.21 15.27
C LEU A 350 24.45 -11.72 15.34
N ARG A 351 24.69 -10.43 15.13
CA ARG A 351 26.03 -9.83 15.21
C ARG A 351 26.55 -9.62 16.62
N GLU A 352 25.73 -9.00 17.48
CA GLU A 352 26.15 -8.52 18.81
C GLU A 352 25.99 -9.60 19.88
N ARG A 353 24.86 -10.34 19.88
CA ARG A 353 24.55 -11.36 20.89
C ARG A 353 25.08 -12.73 20.50
N ASP A 354 24.81 -13.15 19.26
CA ASP A 354 25.09 -14.52 18.81
C ASP A 354 26.46 -14.65 18.11
N GLY A 355 27.16 -13.53 17.88
CA GLY A 355 28.53 -13.51 17.37
C GLY A 355 28.71 -13.99 15.92
N TYR A 356 27.63 -14.08 15.14
CA TYR A 356 27.67 -14.54 13.75
C TYR A 356 28.59 -13.66 12.89
N LYS A 357 29.47 -14.29 12.10
CA LYS A 357 30.48 -13.61 11.24
C LYS A 357 30.27 -13.83 9.74
N GLY A 358 29.35 -14.70 9.33
CA GLY A 358 29.05 -14.94 7.92
C GLY A 358 28.22 -13.80 7.30
N GLU A 359 27.80 -13.99 6.04
CA GLU A 359 26.98 -13.00 5.32
C GLU A 359 25.57 -12.93 5.92
N LEU A 360 25.12 -11.72 6.21
CA LEU A 360 23.71 -11.42 6.46
C LEU A 360 23.12 -10.76 5.22
N ARG A 361 22.12 -11.40 4.62
CA ARG A 361 21.45 -10.96 3.41
C ARG A 361 20.02 -10.57 3.70
N VAL A 362 19.55 -9.49 3.09
CA VAL A 362 18.14 -9.11 3.08
C VAL A 362 17.50 -9.39 1.73
N THR A 363 16.27 -9.89 1.76
CA THR A 363 15.39 -10.10 0.60
C THR A 363 14.02 -9.45 0.85
N GLY A 364 13.26 -9.16 -0.21
CA GLY A 364 11.92 -8.56 -0.11
C GLY A 364 11.89 -7.03 -0.22
N PRO A 365 10.73 -6.38 0.01
CA PRO A 365 10.55 -4.94 -0.16
C PRO A 365 11.28 -4.08 0.87
N TYR A 366 12.20 -3.22 0.41
CA TYR A 366 12.81 -2.14 1.18
C TYR A 366 13.08 -0.91 0.30
N ILE A 367 13.32 0.25 0.90
CA ILE A 367 13.66 1.50 0.20
C ILE A 367 15.11 1.92 0.45
N ILE A 368 15.64 2.83 -0.38
CA ILE A 368 17.05 3.26 -0.30
C ILE A 368 17.38 3.90 1.06
N ASP A 369 16.43 4.60 1.68
CA ASP A 369 16.58 5.24 2.99
C ASP A 369 16.84 4.26 4.13
N GLN A 370 16.47 2.99 3.93
CA GLN A 370 16.63 1.95 4.93
C GLN A 370 18.01 1.28 4.88
N VAL A 371 18.69 1.33 3.73
CA VAL A 371 19.98 0.66 3.51
C VAL A 371 21.05 1.11 4.52
N PRO A 372 21.24 2.41 4.83
CA PRO A 372 22.23 2.83 5.83
C PRO A 372 21.97 2.24 7.22
N LEU A 373 20.70 2.15 7.63
CA LEU A 373 20.33 1.56 8.91
C LEU A 373 20.54 0.05 8.92
N MET A 374 20.17 -0.64 7.85
CA MET A 374 20.41 -2.08 7.69
C MET A 374 21.91 -2.42 7.79
N ARG A 375 22.77 -1.64 7.13
CA ARG A 375 24.23 -1.80 7.25
C ARG A 375 24.73 -1.58 8.67
N ARG A 376 24.18 -0.60 9.40
CA ARG A 376 24.51 -0.37 10.82
C ARG A 376 24.05 -1.51 11.72
N CYS A 377 22.98 -2.22 11.36
CA CYS A 377 22.57 -3.45 12.04
C CYS A 377 23.43 -4.67 11.65
N GLY A 378 24.37 -4.51 10.70
CA GLY A 378 25.33 -5.52 10.29
C GLY A 378 24.90 -6.42 9.13
N ILE A 379 23.93 -5.96 8.32
CA ILE A 379 23.53 -6.58 7.04
C ILE A 379 24.57 -6.23 5.96
N ASP A 380 25.01 -7.23 5.21
CA ASP A 380 26.10 -7.10 4.22
C ASP A 380 25.61 -7.09 2.77
N ALA A 381 24.52 -7.81 2.48
CA ALA A 381 24.07 -8.06 1.11
C ALA A 381 22.57 -7.76 0.93
N PHE A 382 22.22 -7.25 -0.25
CA PHE A 382 20.91 -6.63 -0.53
C PHE A 382 20.37 -7.14 -1.87
N GLU A 383 19.33 -7.95 -1.85
CA GLU A 383 18.69 -8.48 -3.05
C GLU A 383 17.57 -7.54 -3.53
N THR A 384 17.65 -7.05 -4.78
CA THR A 384 16.61 -6.20 -5.35
C THR A 384 16.63 -6.16 -6.86
N ASN A 385 15.45 -6.06 -7.46
CA ASN A 385 15.25 -5.74 -8.87
C ASN A 385 14.58 -4.36 -9.07
N ASP A 386 14.42 -3.56 -8.02
CA ASP A 386 13.81 -2.24 -8.11
C ASP A 386 14.77 -1.30 -8.87
N PRO A 387 14.36 -0.73 -10.02
CA PRO A 387 15.22 0.15 -10.82
C PRO A 387 15.77 1.35 -10.04
N ILE A 388 15.04 1.86 -9.05
CA ILE A 388 15.47 2.99 -8.21
C ILE A 388 16.61 2.56 -7.29
N LEU A 389 16.47 1.41 -6.64
CA LEU A 389 17.50 0.84 -5.77
C LEU A 389 18.75 0.47 -6.56
N VAL A 390 18.58 -0.20 -7.71
CA VAL A 390 19.69 -0.57 -8.61
C VAL A 390 20.49 0.67 -9.00
N ALA A 391 19.82 1.70 -9.52
CA ALA A 391 20.49 2.93 -9.92
C ALA A 391 21.15 3.67 -8.73
N ALA A 392 20.57 3.59 -7.52
CA ALA A 392 21.18 4.18 -6.33
C ALA A 392 22.44 3.43 -5.88
N PHE A 393 22.41 2.10 -5.92
CA PHE A 393 23.55 1.24 -5.63
C PHE A 393 24.70 1.42 -6.63
N GLU A 394 24.40 1.52 -7.93
CA GLU A 394 25.39 1.78 -8.99
C GLU A 394 26.05 3.16 -8.84
N ARG A 395 25.27 4.18 -8.46
CA ARG A 395 25.79 5.53 -8.21
C ARG A 395 26.59 5.63 -6.91
N GLY A 396 26.47 4.65 -6.01
CA GLY A 396 27.05 4.71 -4.66
C GLY A 396 26.47 5.86 -3.81
N VAL A 397 25.25 6.31 -4.12
CA VAL A 397 24.56 7.41 -3.44
C VAL A 397 23.35 6.85 -2.70
N TRP A 398 23.47 6.76 -1.38
CA TRP A 398 22.36 6.50 -0.47
C TRP A 398 22.32 7.62 0.60
N PRO A 399 21.16 7.87 1.23
CA PRO A 399 20.96 8.97 2.18
C PRO A 399 21.60 8.66 3.54
N GLU A 400 22.91 8.41 3.53
CA GLU A 400 23.69 8.27 4.75
C GLU A 400 24.01 9.65 5.32
N VAL A 401 23.62 9.86 6.57
CA VAL A 401 24.04 11.01 7.35
C VAL A 401 25.52 10.80 7.73
N LYS A 402 26.42 11.47 7.01
CA LYS A 402 27.88 11.43 7.26
C LYS A 402 28.35 12.45 8.29
N GLU A 403 27.55 13.49 8.51
CA GLU A 403 27.81 14.58 9.45
C GLU A 403 26.94 14.41 10.70
N TYR A 404 27.58 14.17 11.84
CA TYR A 404 26.90 13.90 13.11
C TYR A 404 27.07 15.09 14.06
N LEU A 405 25.96 15.67 14.52
CA LEU A 405 25.96 16.78 15.48
C LEU A 405 26.26 16.34 16.94
N GLN A 406 26.27 15.03 17.19
CA GLN A 406 26.74 14.40 18.42
C GLN A 406 27.58 13.18 18.07
N PRO A 407 28.68 12.89 18.81
CA PRO A 407 29.44 11.67 18.59
C PRO A 407 28.54 10.47 18.91
N ALA A 408 28.19 9.72 17.87
CA ALA A 408 27.71 8.36 18.04
C ALA A 408 28.88 7.53 18.60
N ILE A 409 28.61 6.79 19.66
CA ILE A 409 29.57 5.88 20.25
C ILE A 409 29.85 4.78 19.21
N GLU A 410 30.95 4.90 18.48
CA GLU A 410 31.98 3.87 18.27
C GLU A 410 33.04 4.34 17.26
N GLY A 411 34.32 4.30 17.67
CA GLY A 411 35.49 4.37 16.79
C GLY A 411 36.26 5.69 16.70
N GLY A 412 35.70 6.82 17.14
CA GLY A 412 36.43 8.10 17.21
C GLY A 412 36.94 8.39 18.61
N ALA A 413 38.22 8.80 18.75
CA ALA A 413 38.76 9.27 20.02
C ALA A 413 37.88 10.39 20.59
N GLU A 414 37.49 10.26 21.86
CA GLU A 414 36.57 11.18 22.52
C GLU A 414 37.14 12.61 22.53
N VAL A 415 36.34 13.60 22.11
CA VAL A 415 36.75 15.01 22.14
C VAL A 415 37.07 15.42 23.59
N PRO A 416 38.27 15.93 23.89
CA PRO A 416 38.72 16.22 25.25
C PRO A 416 37.73 17.09 26.04
N ALA A 417 37.53 16.75 27.32
CA ALA A 417 36.69 17.55 28.22
C ALA A 417 37.17 19.01 28.25
N GLY A 418 36.26 19.98 28.06
CA GLY A 418 36.56 21.42 27.96
C GLY A 418 36.67 21.98 26.53
N THR A 419 36.83 21.12 25.52
CA THR A 419 36.86 21.52 24.09
C THR A 419 35.55 21.27 23.35
N ARG A 420 34.55 20.71 24.04
CA ARG A 420 33.25 20.35 23.49
C ARG A 420 32.40 21.60 23.23
N PRO A 421 31.86 21.81 22.01
CA PRO A 421 31.07 23.01 21.67
C PRO A 421 29.84 23.24 22.55
N TRP A 422 29.27 22.17 23.11
CA TRP A 422 28.05 22.19 23.93
C TRP A 422 28.32 22.24 25.45
N GLN A 423 29.57 22.16 25.89
CA GLN A 423 29.88 22.19 27.32
C GLN A 423 29.86 23.65 27.82
N ARG A 424 28.89 23.98 28.69
CA ARG A 424 28.83 25.29 29.35
C ARG A 424 30.13 25.54 30.13
N ARG A 425 30.92 26.51 29.66
CA ARG A 425 32.09 27.00 30.40
C ARG A 425 31.60 27.74 31.64
N ARG A 426 32.04 27.32 32.84
CA ARG A 426 31.89 28.18 34.02
C ARG A 426 32.70 29.45 33.76
N ARG A 427 32.05 30.60 33.86
CA ARG A 427 32.72 31.90 33.78
C ARG A 427 33.76 31.92 34.90
N ALA A 428 35.03 32.05 34.57
CA ALA A 428 36.08 32.19 35.59
C ALA A 428 35.70 33.40 36.46
N ALA A 429 35.79 33.23 37.78
CA ALA A 429 35.70 34.36 38.69
C ALA A 429 36.82 35.34 38.29
N ALA A 430 36.44 36.60 38.05
CA ALA A 430 37.39 37.64 37.73
C ALA A 430 38.40 37.79 38.89
N PRO A 431 39.68 38.09 38.60
CA PRO A 431 40.73 38.20 39.60
C PRO A 431 40.46 39.27 40.65
#